data_AF-A0A2D6JQB8-F1
#
_entry.id   AF-A0A2D6JQB8-F1
#
_cell.length_a   1.000
_cell.length_b   1.000
_cell.length_c   1.000
_cell.angle_alpha   90.00
_cell.angle_beta   90.00
_cell.angle_gamma   90.00
#
_symmetry.space_group_name_H-M   'P 1'
#
loop_
_entity.id
_entity.type
_entity.pdbx_description
1 polymer ?
#
loop_
_entity_poly.entity_id
_entity_poly.type
_entity_poly.pdbx_seq_one_letter_code
_entity_poly.pdbx_strand_id
1 'polypeptide(L)'
;MWTRKAAFTFTGGIALVLIGMMISNQQMMILGLSLIAFIVVNSWISGHGDVEVQRTLSADNLYKGDDLYVELLVTNRSNRKTQMLDIYDNIPHEMKLRSCLNQMQLNLRPGESARIRYVLRCPLRGHYSIGPVSLRARNTFNLGVEEMYVDHHSDIVIFPQIKDIEEAFLRSRTPKMYTGATTLRTPGQGSEFYSLREYVPGDPFKNINWKAFARTGDLMVNEKCRDAVTDLYLILDSRDLARIGTVLKNPLEMGTVSAASLAAFFLKRRDSVALAIYDEKLSYLPPDTGDKQYFKILSALAGVRPQGAMPLQAVTNSLSGRFSRGSPVFIISSCEGDGTVPAAVRDLVGRGHEVTVLSPSSVDFERLVSRIPRMSYEVLKLERQNRLTTLAGSGAQVIDWMPDMDLSQALMQVRGY
;
A
#
# COMPACT_ATOMS: atom_id res chain seq x y z
N MET A 1 -21.99 21.77 -24.30
CA MET A 1 -22.82 22.77 -23.59
C MET A 1 -22.56 24.17 -24.15
N TRP A 2 -23.60 25.00 -24.32
CA TRP A 2 -23.45 26.40 -24.71
C TRP A 2 -23.02 27.25 -23.51
N THR A 3 -22.14 28.23 -23.74
CA THR A 3 -21.71 29.16 -22.69
C THR A 3 -22.76 30.23 -22.44
N ARG A 4 -22.66 30.93 -21.30
CA ARG A 4 -23.50 32.12 -21.02
C ARG A 4 -23.41 33.15 -22.15
N LYS A 5 -22.21 33.32 -22.73
CA LYS A 5 -21.99 34.21 -23.87
C LYS A 5 -22.82 33.81 -25.09
N ALA A 6 -22.81 32.51 -25.44
CA ALA A 6 -23.64 32.00 -26.54
C ALA A 6 -25.13 32.20 -26.29
N ALA A 7 -25.59 31.94 -25.06
CA ALA A 7 -26.98 32.14 -24.69
C ALA A 7 -27.40 33.61 -24.83
N PHE A 8 -26.59 34.56 -24.35
CA PHE A 8 -26.85 36.00 -24.51
C PHE A 8 -26.84 36.45 -25.97
N THR A 9 -25.88 35.98 -26.77
CA THR A 9 -25.84 36.33 -28.20
C THR A 9 -27.03 35.77 -28.96
N PHE A 10 -27.48 34.55 -28.62
CA PHE A 10 -28.62 33.91 -29.27
C PHE A 10 -29.94 34.60 -28.90
N THR A 11 -30.16 34.84 -27.60
CA THR A 11 -31.36 35.55 -27.11
C THR A 11 -31.39 37.01 -27.59
N GLY A 12 -30.26 37.71 -27.59
CA GLY A 12 -30.16 39.05 -28.17
C GLY A 12 -30.45 39.07 -29.68
N GLY A 13 -29.96 38.07 -30.42
CA GLY A 13 -30.29 37.89 -31.84
C GLY A 13 -31.79 37.71 -32.07
N ILE A 14 -32.44 36.83 -31.30
CA ILE A 14 -33.91 36.61 -31.37
C ILE A 14 -34.66 37.90 -31.03
N ALA A 15 -34.28 38.60 -29.96
CA ALA A 15 -34.93 39.84 -29.54
C ALA A 15 -34.85 40.92 -30.64
N LEU A 16 -33.70 41.07 -31.30
CA LEU A 16 -33.53 42.01 -32.42
C LEU A 16 -34.39 41.67 -33.63
N VAL A 17 -34.56 40.38 -33.94
CA VAL A 17 -35.48 39.95 -35.01
C VAL A 17 -36.92 40.32 -34.66
N LEU A 18 -37.36 40.02 -33.43
CA LEU A 18 -38.73 40.31 -32.98
C LEU A 18 -39.02 41.82 -32.94
N ILE A 19 -38.12 42.63 -32.38
CA ILE A 19 -38.25 44.09 -32.34
C ILE A 19 -38.22 44.67 -33.76
N GLY A 20 -37.34 44.16 -34.62
CA GLY A 20 -37.25 44.55 -36.02
C GLY A 20 -38.55 44.27 -36.78
N MET A 21 -39.19 43.11 -36.55
CA MET A 21 -40.51 42.78 -37.11
C MET A 21 -41.59 43.72 -36.57
N MET A 22 -41.58 44.04 -35.28
CA MET A 22 -42.57 44.93 -34.65
C MET A 22 -42.53 46.37 -35.21
N ILE A 23 -41.33 46.87 -35.52
CA ILE A 23 -41.11 48.23 -36.05
C ILE A 23 -41.03 48.24 -37.59
N SER A 24 -41.11 47.08 -38.24
CA SER A 24 -40.88 46.91 -39.69
C SER A 24 -39.49 47.41 -40.16
N ASN A 25 -38.47 47.33 -39.30
CA ASN A 25 -37.11 47.73 -39.62
C ASN A 25 -36.27 46.53 -40.09
N GLN A 26 -36.02 46.47 -41.40
CA GLN A 26 -35.25 45.39 -42.03
C GLN A 26 -33.80 45.30 -41.52
N GLN A 27 -33.17 46.42 -41.16
CA GLN A 27 -31.78 46.43 -40.71
C GLN A 27 -31.61 45.68 -39.37
N MET A 28 -32.54 45.84 -38.45
CA MET A 28 -32.53 45.13 -37.17
C MET A 28 -32.75 43.62 -37.34
N MET A 29 -33.64 43.24 -38.27
CA MET A 29 -33.88 41.83 -38.58
C MET A 29 -32.63 41.15 -39.18
N ILE A 30 -31.94 41.82 -40.10
CA ILE A 30 -30.70 41.30 -40.71
C ILE A 30 -29.62 41.11 -39.65
N LEU A 31 -29.44 42.09 -38.76
CA LEU A 31 -28.47 42.02 -37.68
C LEU A 31 -28.79 40.87 -36.71
N GLY A 32 -30.05 40.73 -36.30
CA GLY A 32 -30.48 39.61 -35.45
C GLY A 32 -30.27 38.24 -36.09
N LEU A 33 -30.62 38.08 -37.37
CA LEU A 33 -30.39 36.84 -38.13
C LEU A 33 -28.88 36.52 -38.27
N SER A 34 -28.03 37.53 -38.48
CA SER A 34 -26.58 37.34 -38.55
C SER A 34 -25.99 36.77 -37.25
N LEU A 35 -26.49 37.21 -36.09
CA LEU A 35 -26.06 36.73 -34.78
C LEU A 35 -26.47 35.27 -34.56
N ILE A 36 -27.69 34.92 -34.97
CA ILE A 36 -28.20 33.55 -34.91
C ILE A 36 -27.38 32.64 -35.86
N ALA A 37 -27.20 33.05 -37.11
CA ALA A 37 -26.43 32.32 -38.10
C ALA A 37 -24.98 32.10 -37.65
N PHE A 38 -24.36 33.11 -37.05
CA PHE A 38 -23.00 33.03 -36.51
C PHE A 38 -22.86 31.91 -35.45
N ILE A 39 -23.84 31.78 -34.55
CA ILE A 39 -23.82 30.73 -33.50
C ILE A 39 -24.03 29.34 -34.12
N VAL A 40 -24.98 29.21 -35.04
CA VAL A 40 -25.27 27.93 -35.72
C VAL A 40 -24.04 27.44 -36.49
N VAL A 41 -23.39 28.32 -37.26
CA VAL A 41 -22.18 27.99 -38.00
C VAL A 41 -21.03 27.60 -37.06
N ASN A 42 -20.83 28.32 -35.96
CA ASN A 42 -19.78 27.97 -34.98
C ASN A 42 -20.05 26.62 -34.31
N SER A 43 -21.31 26.30 -34.01
CA SER A 43 -21.68 25.02 -33.39
C SER A 43 -21.40 23.84 -34.31
N TRP A 44 -21.47 24.01 -35.63
CA TRP A 44 -21.20 22.93 -36.60
C TRP A 44 -19.70 22.69 -36.85
N ILE A 45 -18.88 23.72 -36.68
CA ILE A 45 -17.40 23.64 -36.81
C ILE A 45 -16.76 23.04 -35.54
N SER A 46 -17.55 22.86 -34.48
CA SER A 46 -17.11 22.31 -33.19
C SER A 46 -16.98 20.77 -33.29
N GLY A 47 -15.91 20.31 -33.95
CA GLY A 47 -15.48 18.92 -33.96
C GLY A 47 -14.10 18.86 -33.35
N HIS A 48 -14.01 18.40 -32.12
CA HIS A 48 -12.74 18.20 -31.44
C HIS A 48 -12.04 17.00 -32.08
N GLY A 49 -10.74 17.13 -32.29
CA GLY A 49 -9.96 16.02 -32.81
C GLY A 49 -9.98 14.84 -31.85
N ASP A 50 -9.89 13.62 -32.38
CA ASP A 50 -9.53 12.45 -31.60
C ASP A 50 -8.15 12.67 -30.96
N VAL A 51 -8.10 12.66 -29.64
CA VAL A 51 -6.89 12.93 -28.85
C VAL A 51 -6.46 11.63 -28.19
N GLU A 52 -5.29 11.14 -28.58
CA GLU A 52 -4.64 10.04 -27.91
C GLU A 52 -3.82 10.56 -26.74
N VAL A 53 -3.88 9.87 -25.61
CA VAL A 53 -3.11 10.20 -24.42
C VAL A 53 -2.31 8.99 -23.96
N GLN A 54 -1.03 9.21 -23.68
CA GLN A 54 -0.13 8.22 -23.11
C GLN A 54 0.52 8.79 -21.86
N ARG A 55 0.46 8.06 -20.75
CA ARG A 55 1.10 8.44 -19.48
C ARG A 55 2.31 7.55 -19.22
N THR A 56 3.43 8.19 -18.92
CA THR A 56 4.65 7.53 -18.46
C THR A 56 4.91 7.92 -17.02
N LEU A 57 5.09 6.93 -16.16
CA LEU A 57 5.41 7.09 -14.75
C LEU A 57 6.88 6.77 -14.49
N SER A 58 7.51 7.43 -13.51
CA SER A 58 8.87 7.07 -13.11
C SER A 58 8.96 5.70 -12.43
N ALA A 59 7.87 5.26 -11.78
CA ALA A 59 7.75 3.96 -11.13
C ALA A 59 6.28 3.59 -10.90
N ASP A 60 5.98 2.29 -10.94
CA ASP A 60 4.65 1.75 -10.59
C ASP A 60 4.53 1.47 -9.08
N ASN A 61 5.67 1.24 -8.44
CA ASN A 61 5.79 0.94 -7.01
C ASN A 61 6.67 1.98 -6.34
N LEU A 62 6.15 2.65 -5.32
CA LEU A 62 6.85 3.68 -4.54
C LEU A 62 6.68 3.42 -3.04
N TYR A 63 7.47 4.09 -2.22
CA TYR A 63 7.26 4.11 -0.77
C TYR A 63 6.51 5.37 -0.32
N LYS A 64 5.81 5.26 0.81
CA LYS A 64 5.07 6.39 1.42
C LYS A 64 6.00 7.58 1.63
N GLY A 65 5.71 8.70 0.99
CA GLY A 65 6.54 9.90 1.03
C GLY A 65 7.60 9.96 -0.06
N ASP A 66 7.53 9.13 -1.10
CA ASP A 66 8.29 9.35 -2.31
C ASP A 66 7.58 10.37 -3.23
N ASP A 67 8.34 10.87 -4.19
CA ASP A 67 7.84 11.73 -5.26
C ASP A 67 7.71 10.91 -6.55
N LEU A 68 6.54 10.96 -7.18
CA LEU A 68 6.24 10.32 -8.46
C LEU A 68 6.35 11.35 -9.57
N TYR A 69 7.19 11.10 -10.57
CA TYR A 69 7.31 11.93 -11.75
C TYR A 69 6.37 11.40 -12.83
N VAL A 70 5.50 12.26 -13.32
CA VAL A 70 4.51 11.92 -14.35
C VAL A 70 4.78 12.74 -15.61
N GLU A 71 4.86 12.05 -16.75
CA GLU A 71 4.86 12.65 -18.07
C GLU A 71 3.62 12.20 -18.85
N LEU A 72 2.80 13.16 -19.26
CA LEU A 72 1.64 12.94 -20.12
C LEU A 72 1.97 13.42 -21.54
N LEU A 73 1.95 12.50 -22.50
CA LEU A 73 2.05 12.79 -23.93
C LEU A 73 0.63 12.83 -24.51
N VAL A 74 0.27 13.97 -25.08
CA VAL A 74 -1.04 14.20 -25.68
C VAL A 74 -0.86 14.46 -27.16
N THR A 75 -1.45 13.63 -28.01
CA THR A 75 -1.28 13.66 -29.46
C THR A 75 -2.63 13.83 -30.16
N ASN A 76 -2.71 14.79 -31.07
CA ASN A 76 -3.89 14.95 -31.91
C ASN A 76 -3.83 13.98 -33.09
N ARG A 77 -4.67 12.94 -33.06
CA ARG A 77 -4.78 11.93 -34.14
C ARG A 77 -5.79 12.31 -35.22
N SER A 78 -6.47 13.43 -35.07
CA SER A 78 -7.42 13.89 -36.08
C SER A 78 -6.77 14.64 -37.23
N ASN A 79 -7.54 14.77 -38.33
CA ASN A 79 -7.17 15.55 -39.50
C ASN A 79 -7.46 17.06 -39.34
N ARG A 80 -7.84 17.53 -38.14
CA ARG A 80 -8.15 18.94 -37.87
C ARG A 80 -7.33 19.45 -36.70
N LYS A 81 -7.08 20.75 -36.65
CA LYS A 81 -6.42 21.38 -35.50
C LYS A 81 -7.38 21.31 -34.30
N THR A 82 -6.91 20.87 -33.13
CA THR A 82 -7.67 21.02 -31.90
C THR A 82 -7.86 22.52 -31.64
N GLN A 83 -9.10 22.90 -31.37
CA GLN A 83 -9.40 24.23 -30.84
C GLN A 83 -8.79 24.34 -29.42
N MET A 84 -9.17 25.35 -28.65
CA MET A 84 -8.59 25.59 -27.32
C MET A 84 -8.93 24.41 -26.40
N LEU A 85 -7.93 23.54 -26.18
CA LEU A 85 -8.06 22.29 -25.45
C LEU A 85 -7.43 22.45 -24.07
N ASP A 86 -8.26 22.35 -23.04
CA ASP A 86 -7.86 22.26 -21.65
C ASP A 86 -7.70 20.77 -21.29
N ILE A 87 -6.49 20.35 -20.95
CA ILE A 87 -6.19 18.98 -20.53
C ILE A 87 -6.02 18.98 -19.01
N TYR A 88 -6.64 18.01 -18.34
CA TYR A 88 -6.54 17.78 -16.90
C TYR A 88 -6.27 16.30 -16.63
N ASP A 89 -5.13 15.99 -16.03
CA ASP A 89 -4.86 14.64 -15.56
C ASP A 89 -5.46 14.46 -14.15
N ASN A 90 -6.47 13.59 -14.01
CA ASN A 90 -7.13 13.39 -12.73
C ASN A 90 -6.22 12.59 -11.79
N ILE A 91 -5.95 13.16 -10.62
CA ILE A 91 -5.09 12.56 -9.60
C ILE A 91 -5.92 12.18 -8.36
N PRO A 92 -5.55 11.13 -7.63
CA PRO A 92 -6.17 10.78 -6.36
C PRO A 92 -6.11 11.94 -5.36
N HIS A 93 -7.20 12.15 -4.62
CA HIS A 93 -7.34 13.27 -3.67
C HIS A 93 -6.35 13.22 -2.49
N GLU A 94 -5.80 12.03 -2.22
CA GLU A 94 -4.77 11.79 -1.21
C GLU A 94 -3.39 12.31 -1.62
N MET A 95 -3.16 12.50 -2.93
CA MET A 95 -1.89 12.95 -3.48
C MET A 95 -1.85 14.47 -3.62
N LYS A 96 -0.66 15.03 -3.54
CA LYS A 96 -0.46 16.49 -3.66
C LYS A 96 0.50 16.80 -4.79
N LEU A 97 0.16 17.77 -5.62
CA LEU A 97 1.10 18.34 -6.58
C LEU A 97 2.24 19.02 -5.81
N ARG A 98 3.46 18.57 -6.09
CA ARG A 98 4.68 19.14 -5.51
C ARG A 98 5.29 20.19 -6.43
N SER A 99 5.28 19.92 -7.74
CA SER A 99 5.82 20.81 -8.76
C SER A 99 5.02 20.71 -10.06
N CYS A 100 4.96 21.83 -10.78
CA CYS A 100 4.20 22.03 -12.01
C CYS A 100 2.69 21.77 -11.83
N LEU A 101 1.95 21.98 -12.92
CA LEU A 101 0.51 21.75 -12.97
C LEU A 101 0.25 20.44 -13.75
N ASN A 102 -0.70 19.65 -13.27
CA ASN A 102 -1.27 18.50 -13.99
C ASN A 102 -2.30 18.92 -15.06
N GLN A 103 -2.28 20.20 -15.46
CA GLN A 103 -3.18 20.78 -16.43
C GLN A 103 -2.42 21.64 -17.43
N MET A 104 -2.89 21.65 -18.67
CA MET A 104 -2.32 22.50 -19.71
C MET A 104 -3.41 22.90 -20.71
N GLN A 105 -3.38 24.16 -21.13
CA GLN A 105 -4.24 24.70 -22.18
C GLN A 105 -3.41 24.90 -23.44
N LEU A 106 -3.85 24.33 -24.56
CA LEU A 106 -3.08 24.34 -25.81
C LEU A 106 -3.97 24.11 -27.04
N ASN A 107 -3.37 24.31 -28.22
CA ASN A 107 -3.96 23.93 -29.50
C ASN A 107 -2.97 23.05 -30.26
N LEU A 108 -3.38 21.87 -30.72
CA LEU A 108 -2.55 20.91 -31.46
C LEU A 108 -2.98 20.87 -32.92
N ARG A 109 -2.04 21.02 -33.84
CA ARG A 109 -2.23 20.69 -35.26
C ARG A 109 -2.41 19.18 -35.44
N PRO A 110 -2.93 18.73 -36.60
CA PRO A 110 -2.96 17.30 -36.94
C PRO A 110 -1.57 16.67 -36.77
N GLY A 111 -1.49 15.59 -35.99
CA GLY A 111 -0.23 14.88 -35.68
C GLY A 111 0.69 15.57 -34.67
N GLU A 112 0.37 16.80 -34.22
CA GLU A 112 1.16 17.50 -33.21
C GLU A 112 0.97 16.86 -31.83
N SER A 113 2.04 16.87 -31.04
CA SER A 113 2.03 16.32 -29.67
C SER A 113 2.54 17.35 -28.67
N ALA A 114 1.95 17.37 -27.49
CA ALA A 114 2.39 18.17 -26.36
C ALA A 114 2.71 17.28 -25.16
N ARG A 115 3.65 17.73 -24.32
CA ARG A 115 4.05 17.03 -23.09
C ARG A 115 3.69 17.86 -21.86
N ILE A 116 3.02 17.24 -20.91
CA ILE A 116 2.74 17.80 -19.59
C ILE A 116 3.59 17.02 -18.59
N ARG A 117 4.40 17.71 -17.79
CA ARG A 117 5.25 17.10 -16.77
C ARG A 117 4.92 17.68 -15.42
N TYR A 118 4.66 16.81 -14.45
CA TYR A 118 4.38 17.23 -13.08
C TYR A 118 4.87 16.19 -12.07
N VAL A 119 5.01 16.63 -10.83
CA VAL A 119 5.51 15.80 -9.73
C VAL A 119 4.43 15.66 -8.66
N LEU A 120 4.08 14.43 -8.32
CA LEU A 120 3.14 14.10 -7.25
C LEU A 120 3.89 13.65 -6.01
N ARG A 121 3.54 14.24 -4.87
CA ARG A 121 3.91 13.71 -3.56
C ARG A 121 2.93 12.61 -3.17
N CYS A 122 3.45 11.48 -2.72
CA CYS A 122 2.69 10.29 -2.34
C CYS A 122 2.63 10.12 -0.80
N PRO A 123 1.84 10.89 -0.04
CA PRO A 123 1.96 10.93 1.42
C PRO A 123 1.36 9.74 2.15
N LEU A 124 0.45 8.98 1.51
CA LEU A 124 -0.27 7.86 2.10
C LEU A 124 0.04 6.57 1.35
N ARG A 125 0.22 5.47 2.09
CA ARG A 125 0.31 4.13 1.49
C ARG A 125 -1.05 3.72 0.90
N GLY A 126 -1.06 2.80 -0.06
CA GLY A 126 -2.29 2.35 -0.71
C GLY A 126 -2.12 1.95 -2.15
N HIS A 127 -3.19 1.39 -2.71
CA HIS A 127 -3.35 1.19 -4.14
C HIS A 127 -4.12 2.37 -4.71
N TYR A 128 -3.57 3.02 -5.73
CA TYR A 128 -4.17 4.19 -6.35
C TYR A 128 -4.14 4.06 -7.87
N SER A 129 -5.01 4.81 -8.54
CA SER A 129 -5.06 4.89 -10.00
C SER A 129 -5.06 6.35 -10.41
N ILE A 130 -4.19 6.73 -11.34
CA ILE A 130 -4.17 8.06 -11.97
C ILE A 130 -4.99 7.99 -13.26
N GLY A 131 -5.88 8.95 -13.46
CA GLY A 131 -6.82 8.99 -14.57
C GLY A 131 -8.28 8.87 -14.11
N PRO A 132 -9.25 8.94 -15.04
CA PRO A 132 -9.06 9.14 -16.48
C PRO A 132 -8.57 10.57 -16.79
N VAL A 133 -8.11 10.84 -18.02
CA VAL A 133 -7.71 12.20 -18.41
C VAL A 133 -8.95 12.96 -18.85
N SER A 134 -9.23 14.08 -18.20
CA SER A 134 -10.34 14.95 -18.57
C SER A 134 -9.87 15.98 -19.58
N LEU A 135 -10.62 16.11 -20.66
CA LEU A 135 -10.37 17.05 -21.72
C LEU A 135 -11.58 17.98 -21.82
N ARG A 136 -11.33 19.29 -21.84
CA ARG A 136 -12.36 20.29 -22.07
C ARG A 136 -11.96 21.11 -23.27
N ALA A 137 -12.73 21.00 -24.34
CA ALA A 137 -12.47 21.71 -25.57
C ALA A 137 -13.42 22.90 -25.74
N ARG A 138 -12.85 24.02 -26.17
CA ARG A 138 -13.56 25.28 -26.35
C ARG A 138 -13.38 25.76 -27.77
N ASN A 139 -14.47 26.24 -28.35
CA ASN A 139 -14.38 26.88 -29.65
C ASN A 139 -13.77 28.28 -29.60
N THR A 140 -13.34 28.75 -30.78
CA THR A 140 -12.56 29.99 -30.94
C THR A 140 -13.22 31.23 -30.32
N PHE A 141 -14.56 31.25 -30.22
CA PHE A 141 -15.30 32.37 -29.63
C PHE A 141 -15.81 32.10 -28.20
N ASN A 142 -15.46 30.95 -27.61
CA ASN A 142 -15.91 30.46 -26.31
C ASN A 142 -17.45 30.44 -26.20
N LEU A 143 -18.12 30.04 -27.27
CA LEU A 143 -19.57 29.89 -27.41
C LEU A 143 -20.03 28.46 -27.03
N GLY A 144 -19.17 27.47 -27.27
CA GLY A 144 -19.41 26.07 -26.94
C GLY A 144 -18.26 25.50 -26.13
N VAL A 145 -18.61 24.70 -25.12
CA VAL A 145 -17.68 23.90 -24.33
C VAL A 145 -18.11 22.45 -24.42
N GLU A 146 -17.19 21.57 -24.78
CA GLU A 146 -17.38 20.13 -24.73
C GLU A 146 -16.42 19.53 -23.71
N GLU A 147 -16.92 18.60 -22.91
CA GLU A 147 -16.14 17.86 -21.94
C GLU A 147 -16.11 16.40 -22.39
N MET A 148 -14.91 15.83 -22.42
CA MET A 148 -14.67 14.47 -22.83
C MET A 148 -13.64 13.83 -21.90
N TYR A 149 -13.67 12.51 -21.83
CA TYR A 149 -12.74 11.74 -21.01
C TYR A 149 -12.00 10.75 -21.90
N VAL A 150 -10.69 10.67 -21.72
CA VAL A 150 -9.87 9.60 -22.28
C VAL A 150 -9.65 8.58 -21.18
N ASP A 151 -10.17 7.37 -21.41
CA ASP A 151 -10.11 6.23 -20.49
C ASP A 151 -8.69 5.66 -20.44
N HIS A 152 -7.78 6.42 -19.81
CA HIS A 152 -6.38 6.06 -19.65
C HIS A 152 -6.00 6.10 -18.17
N HIS A 153 -5.93 4.91 -17.59
CA HIS A 153 -5.60 4.68 -16.19
C HIS A 153 -4.17 4.17 -16.02
N SER A 154 -3.50 4.62 -14.96
CA SER A 154 -2.19 4.10 -14.56
C SER A 154 -2.24 3.78 -13.06
N ASP A 155 -2.14 2.49 -12.76
CA ASP A 155 -2.20 2.00 -11.38
C ASP A 155 -0.83 2.08 -10.72
N ILE A 156 -0.81 2.53 -9.47
CA ILE A 156 0.38 2.67 -8.65
C ILE A 156 0.15 2.10 -7.26
N VAL A 157 1.19 1.50 -6.70
CA VAL A 157 1.18 0.98 -5.34
C VAL A 157 2.18 1.75 -4.50
N ILE A 158 1.68 2.35 -3.42
CA ILE A 158 2.51 3.05 -2.44
C ILE A 158 2.66 2.14 -1.22
N PHE A 159 3.85 1.57 -1.05
CA PHE A 159 4.21 0.72 0.08
C PHE A 159 4.41 1.51 1.37
N PRO A 160 4.22 0.88 2.55
CA PRO A 160 4.65 1.47 3.81
C PRO A 160 6.16 1.75 3.80
N GLN A 161 6.60 2.81 4.49
CA GLN A 161 8.01 3.08 4.69
C GLN A 161 8.69 1.93 5.45
N ILE A 162 9.94 1.65 5.10
CA ILE A 162 10.73 0.60 5.72
C ILE A 162 11.86 1.25 6.51
N LYS A 163 12.07 0.73 7.72
CA LYS A 163 13.17 1.13 8.59
C LYS A 163 14.16 -0.01 8.65
N ASP A 164 15.44 0.31 8.51
CA ASP A 164 16.49 -0.69 8.69
C ASP A 164 16.51 -1.17 10.14
N ILE A 165 16.54 -2.49 10.32
CA ILE A 165 16.64 -3.15 11.61
C ILE A 165 18.01 -3.81 11.67
N GLU A 166 18.80 -3.49 12.70
CA GLU A 166 20.07 -4.16 12.93
C GLU A 166 19.86 -5.52 13.60
N GLU A 167 20.63 -6.52 13.18
CA GLU A 167 20.50 -7.90 13.69
C GLU A 167 20.78 -8.02 15.20
N ALA A 168 21.52 -7.06 15.75
CA ALA A 168 21.76 -6.95 17.19
C ALA A 168 20.48 -6.80 18.03
N PHE A 169 19.36 -6.35 17.43
CA PHE A 169 18.11 -6.03 18.13
C PHE A 169 17.11 -7.19 18.20
N LEU A 170 17.33 -8.26 17.42
CA LEU A 170 16.43 -9.41 17.33
C LEU A 170 17.19 -10.69 17.69
N ARG A 171 17.50 -10.87 18.98
CA ARG A 171 17.94 -12.18 19.47
C ARG A 171 16.71 -12.99 19.85
N SER A 172 16.23 -13.79 18.90
CA SER A 172 15.35 -14.93 19.23
C SER A 172 16.09 -15.80 20.25
N ARG A 173 15.46 -16.07 21.40
CA ARG A 173 15.96 -17.04 22.39
C ARG A 173 15.91 -18.46 21.83
N THR A 174 15.17 -18.66 20.74
CA THR A 174 15.25 -19.86 19.92
C THR A 174 16.57 -19.80 19.15
N PRO A 175 17.58 -20.61 19.52
CA PRO A 175 18.81 -20.64 18.76
C PRO A 175 18.46 -20.98 17.33
N LYS A 176 18.97 -20.19 16.37
CA LYS A 176 19.15 -20.70 15.01
C LYS A 176 19.81 -22.07 15.18
N MET A 177 19.25 -23.08 14.52
CA MET A 177 20.05 -24.25 14.14
C MET A 177 21.09 -23.73 13.15
N TYR A 178 22.12 -23.05 13.66
CA TYR A 178 23.31 -22.77 12.88
C TYR A 178 23.92 -24.13 12.57
N THR A 179 24.18 -24.31 11.28
CA THR A 179 25.16 -25.21 10.71
C THR A 179 26.41 -25.22 11.60
N GLY A 180 26.53 -26.19 12.51
CA GLY A 180 27.71 -26.39 13.36
C GLY A 180 27.53 -26.36 14.88
N ALA A 181 26.39 -25.92 15.44
CA ALA A 181 26.15 -25.97 16.89
C ALA A 181 24.97 -26.88 17.22
N THR A 182 25.29 -28.11 17.65
CA THR A 182 24.43 -29.13 18.27
C THR A 182 23.19 -28.54 18.96
N THR A 183 21.97 -28.87 18.54
CA THR A 183 21.23 -30.07 18.97
C THR A 183 20.00 -30.31 18.07
N LEU A 184 19.79 -31.57 17.65
CA LEU A 184 18.68 -32.10 16.83
C LEU A 184 18.69 -31.76 15.33
N ARG A 185 19.76 -32.15 14.63
CA ARG A 185 19.74 -32.31 13.18
C ARG A 185 18.71 -33.39 12.80
N THR A 186 17.74 -33.05 11.97
CA THR A 186 16.72 -33.99 11.47
C THR A 186 17.01 -34.30 10.00
N PRO A 187 16.95 -35.57 9.56
CA PRO A 187 17.15 -35.93 8.16
C PRO A 187 16.08 -35.30 7.25
N GLY A 188 16.47 -34.77 6.09
CA GLY A 188 15.57 -34.09 5.15
C GLY A 188 16.24 -33.52 3.90
N GLN A 189 15.46 -32.80 3.09
CA GLN A 189 15.92 -32.20 1.82
C GLN A 189 16.59 -30.83 2.03
N GLY A 190 17.72 -30.76 2.72
CA GLY A 190 18.54 -29.55 2.74
C GLY A 190 19.86 -29.71 2.00
N SER A 191 20.79 -28.80 2.25
CA SER A 191 22.08 -28.76 1.54
C SER A 191 23.23 -29.40 2.33
N GLU A 192 23.13 -29.43 3.66
CA GLU A 192 24.18 -29.93 4.54
C GLU A 192 24.17 -31.46 4.69
N PHE A 193 25.33 -32.06 4.90
CA PHE A 193 25.45 -33.49 5.22
C PHE A 193 25.00 -33.78 6.67
N TYR A 194 24.11 -34.75 6.83
CA TYR A 194 23.64 -35.25 8.12
C TYR A 194 24.35 -36.54 8.52
N SER A 195 24.16 -37.60 7.74
CA SER A 195 24.67 -38.94 8.00
C SER A 195 24.82 -39.72 6.68
N LEU A 196 25.47 -40.89 6.75
CA LEU A 196 25.41 -41.88 5.68
C LEU A 196 24.35 -42.92 6.07
N ARG A 197 23.49 -43.29 5.11
CA ARG A 197 22.61 -44.45 5.25
C ARG A 197 22.76 -45.39 4.07
N GLU A 198 22.36 -46.64 4.25
CA GLU A 198 22.29 -47.62 3.17
C GLU A 198 21.31 -47.15 2.08
N TYR A 199 21.69 -47.41 0.84
CA TYR A 199 20.87 -47.16 -0.34
C TYR A 199 19.63 -48.05 -0.32
N VAL A 200 18.46 -47.43 -0.51
CA VAL A 200 17.19 -48.16 -0.68
C VAL A 200 16.73 -47.95 -2.12
N PRO A 201 16.24 -49.00 -2.81
CA PRO A 201 15.65 -48.86 -4.14
C PRO A 201 14.57 -47.77 -4.17
N GLY A 202 14.80 -46.73 -4.99
CA GLY A 202 13.97 -45.51 -5.04
C GLY A 202 14.76 -44.24 -4.73
N ASP A 203 15.93 -44.36 -4.10
CA ASP A 203 16.81 -43.22 -3.86
C ASP A 203 17.44 -42.67 -5.14
N PRO A 204 17.54 -41.33 -5.32
CA PRO A 204 18.19 -40.74 -6.48
C PRO A 204 19.69 -41.07 -6.53
N PHE A 205 20.17 -41.58 -7.66
CA PHE A 205 21.60 -41.90 -7.87
C PHE A 205 22.55 -40.73 -7.60
N LYS A 206 22.09 -39.49 -7.82
CA LYS A 206 22.88 -38.27 -7.53
C LYS A 206 23.26 -38.09 -6.06
N ASN A 207 22.57 -38.79 -5.15
CA ASN A 207 22.83 -38.72 -3.71
C ASN A 207 23.78 -39.82 -3.22
N ILE A 208 24.19 -40.77 -4.08
CA ILE A 208 25.13 -41.85 -3.72
C ILE A 208 26.49 -41.26 -3.37
N ASN A 209 27.04 -41.69 -2.23
CA ASN A 209 28.39 -41.34 -1.83
C ASN A 209 29.40 -42.32 -2.42
N TRP A 210 29.89 -42.03 -3.62
CA TRP A 210 30.87 -42.87 -4.32
C TRP A 210 32.17 -43.08 -3.53
N LYS A 211 32.55 -42.14 -2.66
CA LYS A 211 33.74 -42.26 -1.81
C LYS A 211 33.53 -43.25 -0.67
N ALA A 212 32.33 -43.32 -0.11
CA ALA A 212 31.98 -44.32 0.89
C ALA A 212 31.90 -45.73 0.26
N PHE A 213 31.25 -45.83 -0.91
CA PHE A 213 31.16 -47.06 -1.70
C PHE A 213 32.55 -47.62 -2.03
N ALA A 214 33.49 -46.78 -2.49
CA ALA A 214 34.85 -47.21 -2.81
C ALA A 214 35.66 -47.77 -1.62
N ARG A 215 35.26 -47.48 -0.37
CA ARG A 215 35.95 -47.96 0.84
C ARG A 215 35.32 -49.20 1.46
N THR A 216 34.00 -49.32 1.37
CA THR A 216 33.23 -50.36 2.09
C THR A 216 32.65 -51.42 1.17
N GLY A 217 32.45 -51.11 -0.11
CA GLY A 217 31.74 -51.97 -1.06
C GLY A 217 30.22 -51.85 -0.98
N ASP A 218 29.69 -51.19 0.05
CA ASP A 218 28.25 -51.02 0.27
C ASP A 218 27.74 -49.70 -0.33
N LEU A 219 26.58 -49.77 -1.02
CA LEU A 219 25.95 -48.59 -1.59
C LEU A 219 25.37 -47.72 -0.47
N MET A 220 25.99 -46.58 -0.22
CA MET A 220 25.55 -45.59 0.76
C MET A 220 25.10 -44.28 0.10
N VAL A 221 24.09 -43.64 0.69
CA VAL A 221 23.53 -42.37 0.25
C VAL A 221 23.84 -41.30 1.29
N ASN A 222 24.21 -40.10 0.82
CA ASN A 222 24.32 -38.92 1.68
C ASN A 222 22.93 -38.47 2.12
N GLU A 223 22.60 -38.70 3.39
CA GLU A 223 21.44 -38.11 4.01
C GLU A 223 21.76 -36.66 4.38
N LYS A 224 20.88 -35.74 4.05
CA LYS A 224 21.11 -34.31 4.26
C LYS A 224 20.31 -33.80 5.46
N CYS A 225 20.81 -32.75 6.12
CA CYS A 225 20.05 -32.05 7.15
C CYS A 225 18.95 -31.27 6.48
N ARG A 226 17.75 -31.22 7.08
CA ARG A 226 16.71 -30.26 6.67
C ARG A 226 17.22 -28.83 6.92
N ASP A 227 17.12 -27.95 5.92
CA ASP A 227 17.40 -26.52 6.12
C ASP A 227 16.37 -25.99 7.14
N ALA A 228 16.84 -25.47 8.28
CA ALA A 228 15.98 -24.97 9.36
C ALA A 228 15.45 -23.58 9.01
N VAL A 229 14.45 -23.53 8.14
CA VAL A 229 13.67 -22.32 7.89
C VAL A 229 12.82 -22.08 9.15
N THR A 230 13.16 -21.04 9.90
CA THR A 230 12.31 -20.60 11.01
C THR A 230 11.17 -19.79 10.40
N ASP A 231 9.95 -20.33 10.48
CA ASP A 231 8.77 -19.60 10.02
C ASP A 231 8.44 -18.51 11.05
N LEU A 232 8.57 -17.25 10.64
CA LEU A 232 8.15 -16.08 11.40
C LEU A 232 6.68 -15.80 11.13
N TYR A 233 5.91 -15.51 12.17
CA TYR A 233 4.52 -15.09 12.03
C TYR A 233 4.35 -13.64 12.48
N LEU A 234 3.97 -12.77 11.55
CA LEU A 234 3.58 -11.40 11.85
C LEU A 234 2.06 -11.33 11.93
N ILE A 235 1.51 -10.88 13.06
CA ILE A 235 0.07 -10.66 13.27
C ILE A 235 -0.15 -9.17 13.45
N LEU A 236 -0.75 -8.51 12.47
CA LEU A 236 -1.03 -7.08 12.45
C LEU A 236 -2.50 -6.80 12.78
N ASP A 237 -2.72 -5.99 13.81
CA ASP A 237 -4.04 -5.44 14.16
C ASP A 237 -4.40 -4.27 13.25
N SER A 238 -5.46 -4.44 12.47
CA SER A 238 -6.04 -3.42 11.61
C SER A 238 -7.51 -3.12 11.96
N ARG A 239 -7.87 -3.29 13.23
CA ARG A 239 -9.21 -2.93 13.73
C ARG A 239 -9.43 -1.44 13.74
N ASP A 240 -10.68 -1.02 13.91
CA ASP A 240 -11.05 0.41 13.97
C ASP A 240 -10.28 1.19 15.05
N LEU A 241 -9.95 0.55 16.17
CA LEU A 241 -9.13 1.16 17.24
C LEU A 241 -7.73 1.57 16.79
N ALA A 242 -7.17 0.91 15.77
CA ALA A 242 -5.86 1.26 15.22
C ALA A 242 -5.87 2.58 14.42
N ARG A 243 -7.06 3.17 14.18
CA ARG A 243 -7.26 4.47 13.52
C ARG A 243 -6.93 5.67 14.43
N ILE A 244 -6.91 5.48 15.75
CA ILE A 244 -6.77 6.59 16.72
C ILE A 244 -5.54 7.44 16.39
N GLY A 245 -5.73 8.76 16.28
CA GLY A 245 -4.71 9.69 15.83
C GLY A 245 -5.04 10.34 14.49
N THR A 246 -4.01 10.71 13.75
CA THR A 246 -4.16 11.35 12.43
C THR A 246 -4.06 10.30 11.32
N VAL A 247 -4.49 10.66 10.10
CA VAL A 247 -4.34 9.79 8.91
C VAL A 247 -2.88 9.38 8.67
N LEU A 248 -1.91 10.26 9.00
CA LEU A 248 -0.49 10.01 8.76
C LEU A 248 0.23 9.33 9.93
N LYS A 249 -0.30 9.50 11.14
CA LYS A 249 0.30 9.07 12.41
C LYS A 249 -0.79 8.48 13.29
N ASN A 250 -0.84 7.15 13.32
CA ASN A 250 -1.72 6.34 14.15
C ASN A 250 -1.06 4.97 14.38
N PRO A 251 -1.60 4.13 15.29
CA PRO A 251 -1.08 2.80 15.57
C PRO A 251 -0.94 1.90 14.33
N LEU A 252 -1.89 1.97 13.38
CA LEU A 252 -1.83 1.17 12.15
C LEU A 252 -0.67 1.59 11.22
N GLU A 253 -0.42 2.90 11.06
CA GLU A 253 0.72 3.40 10.29
C GLU A 253 2.05 2.91 10.89
N MET A 254 2.19 2.94 12.21
CA MET A 254 3.37 2.39 12.89
C MET A 254 3.45 0.87 12.70
N GLY A 255 2.33 0.17 12.86
CA GLY A 255 2.27 -1.29 12.75
C GLY A 255 2.58 -1.80 11.35
N THR A 256 2.17 -1.08 10.30
CA THR A 256 2.50 -1.42 8.90
C THR A 256 3.98 -1.18 8.61
N VAL A 257 4.57 -0.10 9.14
CA VAL A 257 6.03 0.13 9.05
C VAL A 257 6.80 -0.97 9.77
N SER A 258 6.38 -1.38 10.96
CA SER A 258 7.07 -2.45 11.69
C SER A 258 6.92 -3.82 11.02
N ALA A 259 5.72 -4.17 10.57
CA ALA A 259 5.50 -5.41 9.83
C ALA A 259 6.33 -5.47 8.54
N ALA A 260 6.37 -4.37 7.77
CA ALA A 260 7.17 -4.28 6.56
C ALA A 260 8.68 -4.39 6.85
N SER A 261 9.14 -3.71 7.91
CA SER A 261 10.56 -3.71 8.31
C SER A 261 11.02 -5.06 8.85
N LEU A 262 10.21 -5.71 9.69
CA LEU A 262 10.47 -7.06 10.18
C LEU A 262 10.47 -8.06 9.01
N ALA A 263 9.48 -7.99 8.12
CA ALA A 263 9.45 -8.86 6.94
C ALA A 263 10.69 -8.67 6.06
N ALA A 264 11.08 -7.42 5.78
CA ALA A 264 12.29 -7.11 5.02
C ALA A 264 13.55 -7.72 5.67
N PHE A 265 13.69 -7.55 6.99
CA PHE A 265 14.82 -8.04 7.76
C PHE A 265 14.92 -9.58 7.73
N PHE A 266 13.82 -10.28 8.03
CA PHE A 266 13.81 -11.75 8.10
C PHE A 266 13.91 -12.40 6.70
N LEU A 267 13.26 -11.84 5.68
CA LEU A 267 13.38 -12.34 4.31
C LEU A 267 14.81 -12.17 3.76
N LYS A 268 15.49 -11.06 4.10
CA LYS A 268 16.91 -10.86 3.74
C LYS A 268 17.83 -11.90 4.38
N ARG A 269 17.46 -12.43 5.55
CA ARG A 269 18.15 -13.54 6.24
C ARG A 269 17.77 -14.92 5.70
N ARG A 270 16.91 -14.99 4.68
CA ARG A 270 16.32 -16.22 4.11
C ARG A 270 15.42 -16.99 5.08
N ASP A 271 14.88 -16.31 6.08
CA ASP A 271 13.82 -16.86 6.94
C ASP A 271 12.48 -16.77 6.20
N SER A 272 11.55 -17.68 6.49
CA SER A 272 10.18 -17.61 5.95
C SER A 272 9.36 -16.64 6.77
N VAL A 273 8.52 -15.83 6.12
CA VAL A 273 7.65 -14.88 6.81
C VAL A 273 6.19 -15.09 6.40
N ALA A 274 5.34 -15.35 7.38
CA ALA A 274 3.89 -15.33 7.27
C ALA A 274 3.35 -13.98 7.77
N LEU A 275 2.26 -13.52 7.16
CA LEU A 275 1.56 -12.31 7.56
C LEU A 275 0.08 -12.60 7.78
N ALA A 276 -0.42 -12.31 8.97
CA ALA A 276 -1.83 -12.29 9.30
C ALA A 276 -2.25 -10.85 9.58
N ILE A 277 -3.25 -10.34 8.87
CA ILE A 277 -3.87 -9.04 9.13
C ILE A 277 -5.29 -9.34 9.58
N TYR A 278 -5.70 -8.80 10.72
CA TYR A 278 -7.04 -9.02 11.25
C TYR A 278 -7.75 -7.70 11.53
N ASP A 279 -9.02 -7.65 11.11
CA ASP A 279 -9.85 -6.45 11.12
C ASP A 279 -11.33 -6.84 11.36
N GLU A 280 -12.20 -6.77 10.35
CA GLU A 280 -13.50 -7.46 10.28
C GLU A 280 -13.35 -8.94 9.89
N LYS A 281 -12.27 -9.26 9.18
CA LYS A 281 -11.92 -10.59 8.66
C LYS A 281 -10.46 -10.89 8.95
N LEU A 282 -10.06 -12.14 8.76
CA LEU A 282 -8.67 -12.56 8.84
C LEU A 282 -8.12 -12.76 7.43
N SER A 283 -7.19 -11.89 7.02
CA SER A 283 -6.37 -12.08 5.81
C SER A 283 -5.07 -12.77 6.21
N TYR A 284 -4.76 -13.92 5.60
CA TYR A 284 -3.58 -14.70 5.94
C TYR A 284 -2.75 -15.02 4.70
N LEU A 285 -1.49 -14.58 4.73
CA LEU A 285 -0.46 -14.92 3.77
C LEU A 285 0.46 -15.99 4.41
N PRO A 286 0.53 -17.22 3.87
CA PRO A 286 1.34 -18.29 4.43
C PRO A 286 2.84 -17.98 4.40
N PRO A 287 3.65 -18.67 5.23
CA PRO A 287 5.10 -18.50 5.25
C PRO A 287 5.71 -18.88 3.90
N ASP A 288 6.52 -17.98 3.37
CA ASP A 288 7.31 -18.18 2.15
C ASP A 288 8.58 -17.31 2.24
N THR A 289 9.52 -17.48 1.32
CA THR A 289 10.82 -16.79 1.29
C THR A 289 11.02 -15.95 0.03
N GLY A 290 12.04 -15.10 0.04
CA GLY A 290 12.52 -14.36 -1.13
C GLY A 290 11.67 -13.15 -1.55
N ASP A 291 12.08 -12.52 -2.66
CA ASP A 291 11.56 -11.22 -3.09
C ASP A 291 10.08 -11.25 -3.45
N LYS A 292 9.58 -12.38 -3.99
CA LYS A 292 8.16 -12.54 -4.29
C LYS A 292 7.30 -12.44 -3.03
N GLN A 293 7.73 -13.06 -1.94
CA GLN A 293 7.03 -12.96 -0.67
C GLN A 293 7.11 -11.55 -0.11
N TYR A 294 8.28 -10.91 -0.23
CA TYR A 294 8.48 -9.52 0.18
C TYR A 294 7.47 -8.58 -0.50
N PHE A 295 7.34 -8.64 -1.83
CA PHE A 295 6.38 -7.82 -2.57
C PHE A 295 4.92 -8.15 -2.21
N LYS A 296 4.56 -9.43 -1.99
CA LYS A 296 3.21 -9.80 -1.53
C LYS A 296 2.89 -9.18 -0.18
N ILE A 297 3.83 -9.20 0.77
CA ILE A 297 3.68 -8.59 2.09
C ILE A 297 3.52 -7.08 1.96
N LEU A 298 4.39 -6.40 1.22
CA LEU A 298 4.30 -4.94 1.05
C LEU A 298 2.99 -4.50 0.36
N SER A 299 2.57 -5.23 -0.66
CA SER A 299 1.30 -4.99 -1.36
C SER A 299 0.11 -5.21 -0.42
N ALA A 300 0.11 -6.30 0.35
CA ALA A 300 -0.92 -6.54 1.36
C ALA A 300 -0.98 -5.39 2.39
N LEU A 301 0.17 -4.97 2.93
CA LEU A 301 0.29 -3.87 3.90
C LEU A 301 -0.11 -2.50 3.33
N ALA A 302 0.14 -2.26 2.04
CA ALA A 302 -0.28 -1.03 1.36
C ALA A 302 -1.80 -0.85 1.39
N GLY A 303 -2.56 -1.91 1.11
CA GLY A 303 -4.02 -1.88 1.07
C GLY A 303 -4.74 -1.88 2.43
N VAL A 304 -4.02 -2.06 3.54
CA VAL A 304 -4.62 -2.19 4.88
C VAL A 304 -5.26 -0.88 5.35
N ARG A 305 -6.53 -0.95 5.76
CA ARG A 305 -7.30 0.15 6.33
C ARG A 305 -7.90 -0.27 7.67
N PRO A 306 -8.03 0.65 8.65
CA PRO A 306 -8.56 0.30 9.96
C PRO A 306 -10.07 0.06 9.85
N GLN A 307 -10.53 -1.15 10.20
CA GLN A 307 -11.94 -1.54 10.12
C GLN A 307 -12.25 -2.73 11.06
N GLY A 308 -13.47 -2.81 11.57
CA GLY A 308 -13.91 -3.99 12.31
C GLY A 308 -13.29 -4.15 13.69
N ALA A 309 -13.60 -5.27 14.34
CA ALA A 309 -13.34 -5.49 15.77
C ALA A 309 -13.07 -6.97 16.13
N MET A 310 -12.54 -7.77 15.20
CA MET A 310 -12.29 -9.20 15.44
C MET A 310 -11.36 -9.41 16.66
N PRO A 311 -11.72 -10.27 17.63
CA PRO A 311 -10.86 -10.50 18.80
C PRO A 311 -9.62 -11.33 18.43
N LEU A 312 -8.48 -11.02 19.05
CA LEU A 312 -7.20 -11.67 18.79
C LEU A 312 -7.24 -13.18 19.07
N GLN A 313 -8.00 -13.62 20.09
CA GLN A 313 -8.15 -15.06 20.37
C GLN A 313 -8.80 -15.81 19.20
N ALA A 314 -9.77 -15.20 18.50
CA ALA A 314 -10.37 -15.84 17.33
C ALA A 314 -9.34 -16.00 16.20
N VAL A 315 -8.46 -15.01 16.04
CA VAL A 315 -7.36 -15.04 15.07
C VAL A 315 -6.37 -16.14 15.41
N THR A 316 -5.87 -16.19 16.65
CA THR A 316 -4.89 -17.21 17.06
C THR A 316 -5.47 -18.62 17.00
N ASN A 317 -6.74 -18.80 17.37
CA ASN A 317 -7.47 -20.07 17.21
C ASN A 317 -7.56 -20.48 15.74
N SER A 318 -7.88 -19.55 14.83
CA SER A 318 -7.95 -19.84 13.40
C SER A 318 -6.58 -20.16 12.77
N LEU A 319 -5.49 -19.62 13.34
CA LEU A 319 -4.13 -19.86 12.89
C LEU A 319 -3.47 -21.05 13.60
N SER A 320 -4.12 -21.65 14.60
CA SER A 320 -3.51 -22.63 15.50
C SER A 320 -2.95 -23.87 14.79
N GLY A 321 -3.60 -24.31 13.71
CA GLY A 321 -3.17 -25.44 12.88
C GLY A 321 -2.14 -25.07 11.81
N ARG A 322 -1.83 -23.77 11.65
CA ARG A 322 -0.90 -23.24 10.65
C ARG A 322 0.45 -22.89 11.25
N PHE A 323 0.55 -22.69 12.56
CA PHE A 323 1.82 -22.38 13.21
C PHE A 323 2.78 -23.58 13.21
N SER A 324 4.01 -23.34 12.77
CA SER A 324 5.13 -24.26 12.96
C SER A 324 5.57 -24.26 14.43
N ARG A 325 5.93 -25.43 14.97
CA ARG A 325 6.27 -25.59 16.40
C ARG A 325 7.45 -24.71 16.78
N GLY A 326 7.35 -23.99 17.90
CA GLY A 326 8.44 -23.15 18.41
C GLY A 326 8.73 -21.90 17.58
N SER A 327 7.90 -21.58 16.58
CA SER A 327 8.08 -20.40 15.74
C SER A 327 7.95 -19.09 16.52
N PRO A 328 8.75 -18.06 16.19
CA PRO A 328 8.57 -16.72 16.71
C PRO A 328 7.29 -16.08 16.14
N VAL A 329 6.52 -15.45 17.02
CA VAL A 329 5.26 -14.77 16.69
C VAL A 329 5.33 -13.32 17.15
N PHE A 330 5.24 -12.38 16.20
CA PHE A 330 5.13 -10.95 16.49
C PHE A 330 3.67 -10.52 16.41
N ILE A 331 3.15 -10.00 17.52
CA ILE A 331 1.82 -9.42 17.59
C ILE A 331 1.98 -7.91 17.61
N ILE A 332 1.53 -7.25 16.54
CA ILE A 332 1.63 -5.81 16.35
C ILE A 332 0.24 -5.22 16.59
N SER A 333 -0.02 -4.77 17.81
CA SER A 333 -1.34 -4.31 18.25
C SER A 333 -1.23 -3.35 19.43
N SER A 334 -2.06 -2.31 19.48
CA SER A 334 -2.21 -1.48 20.67
C SER A 334 -2.75 -2.27 21.88
N CYS A 335 -3.27 -3.49 21.64
CA CYS A 335 -3.84 -4.40 22.63
C CYS A 335 -5.06 -3.83 23.36
N GLU A 336 -5.72 -2.83 22.79
CA GLU A 336 -6.86 -2.14 23.42
C GLU A 336 -8.20 -2.68 22.91
N GLY A 337 -9.25 -2.50 23.71
CA GLY A 337 -10.63 -2.86 23.34
C GLY A 337 -10.88 -4.36 23.15
N ASP A 338 -9.94 -5.21 23.55
CA ASP A 338 -10.03 -6.65 23.40
C ASP A 338 -9.57 -7.38 24.66
N GLY A 339 -10.55 -7.85 25.44
CA GLY A 339 -10.29 -8.60 26.67
C GLY A 339 -9.70 -10.00 26.43
N THR A 340 -9.66 -10.47 25.18
CA THR A 340 -9.16 -11.82 24.84
C THR A 340 -7.65 -11.86 24.61
N VAL A 341 -6.98 -10.70 24.49
CA VAL A 341 -5.53 -10.61 24.20
C VAL A 341 -4.68 -11.41 25.20
N PRO A 342 -4.87 -11.32 26.54
CA PRO A 342 -4.06 -12.09 27.48
C PRO A 342 -4.22 -13.61 27.32
N ALA A 343 -5.43 -14.08 27.02
CA ALA A 343 -5.69 -15.50 26.77
C ALA A 343 -5.01 -15.96 25.47
N ALA A 344 -5.07 -15.13 24.42
CA ALA A 344 -4.48 -15.45 23.11
C ALA A 344 -2.96 -15.55 23.20
N VAL A 345 -2.34 -14.61 23.91
CA VAL A 345 -0.89 -14.60 24.17
C VAL A 345 -0.49 -15.82 25.02
N ARG A 346 -1.23 -16.11 26.09
CA ARG A 346 -0.94 -17.27 26.96
C ARG A 346 -1.06 -18.60 26.22
N ASP A 347 -2.03 -18.76 25.34
CA ASP A 347 -2.19 -19.96 24.51
C ASP A 347 -0.99 -20.14 23.56
N LEU A 348 -0.55 -19.07 22.89
CA LEU A 348 0.65 -19.13 22.03
C LEU A 348 1.92 -19.48 22.82
N VAL A 349 2.14 -18.83 23.96
CA VAL A 349 3.29 -19.13 24.83
C VAL A 349 3.20 -20.57 25.37
N GLY A 350 2.03 -21.02 25.80
CA GLY A 350 1.80 -22.38 26.30
C GLY A 350 2.03 -23.47 25.25
N ARG A 351 1.87 -23.15 23.96
CA ARG A 351 2.22 -24.02 22.83
C ARG A 351 3.71 -23.99 22.47
N GLY A 352 4.51 -23.20 23.18
CA GLY A 352 5.96 -23.10 23.02
C GLY A 352 6.42 -22.07 22.00
N HIS A 353 5.58 -21.14 21.57
CA HIS A 353 5.98 -20.05 20.67
C HIS A 353 6.71 -18.94 21.41
N GLU A 354 7.72 -18.35 20.77
CA GLU A 354 8.38 -17.13 21.26
C GLU A 354 7.54 -15.91 20.84
N VAL A 355 6.73 -15.40 21.76
CA VAL A 355 5.78 -14.31 21.47
C VAL A 355 6.41 -12.95 21.81
N THR A 356 6.48 -12.07 20.81
CA THR A 356 6.82 -10.65 20.99
C THR A 356 5.60 -9.79 20.68
N VAL A 357 5.16 -8.98 21.64
CA VAL A 357 4.07 -8.00 21.45
C VAL A 357 4.69 -6.63 21.24
N LEU A 358 4.57 -6.09 20.03
CA LEU A 358 4.94 -4.71 19.72
C LEU A 358 3.69 -3.84 19.80
N SER A 359 3.59 -3.03 20.84
CA SER A 359 2.38 -2.27 21.15
C SER A 359 2.55 -0.77 20.91
N PRO A 360 2.10 -0.23 19.75
CA PRO A 360 2.03 1.23 19.56
C PRO A 360 1.02 1.88 20.51
N SER A 361 1.40 3.01 21.13
CA SER A 361 0.54 3.75 22.05
C SER A 361 -0.56 4.54 21.33
N SER A 362 -1.80 4.03 21.38
CA SER A 362 -3.01 4.73 20.94
C SER A 362 -3.34 5.95 21.81
N VAL A 363 -3.08 5.89 23.12
CA VAL A 363 -3.38 6.97 24.08
C VAL A 363 -2.60 8.24 23.75
N ASP A 364 -1.31 8.10 23.41
CA ASP A 364 -0.47 9.23 23.00
C ASP A 364 -0.91 9.81 21.66
N PHE A 365 -1.37 8.97 20.72
CA PHE A 365 -1.96 9.45 19.47
C PHE A 365 -3.29 10.17 19.66
N GLU A 366 -4.13 9.69 20.58
CA GLU A 366 -5.40 10.33 20.89
C GLU A 366 -5.17 11.74 21.44
N ARG A 367 -4.18 11.91 22.30
CA ARG A 367 -3.77 13.22 22.85
C ARG A 367 -3.30 14.21 21.78
N LEU A 368 -2.77 13.75 20.65
CA LEU A 368 -2.35 14.61 19.54
C LEU A 368 -3.55 15.20 18.77
N VAL A 369 -4.71 14.55 18.80
CA VAL A 369 -5.89 14.93 18.00
C VAL A 369 -7.03 15.46 18.85
N SER A 370 -7.14 14.97 20.09
CA SER A 370 -8.20 15.29 21.04
C SER A 370 -7.66 15.98 22.27
N ARG A 371 -8.42 16.95 22.80
CA ARG A 371 -8.14 17.55 24.11
C ARG A 371 -8.65 16.62 25.21
N ILE A 372 -7.83 15.65 25.60
CA ILE A 372 -8.12 14.78 26.74
C ILE A 372 -7.74 15.52 28.03
N PRO A 373 -8.63 15.60 29.04
CA PRO A 373 -8.28 16.13 30.35
C PRO A 373 -7.08 15.38 30.96
N ARG A 374 -6.21 16.09 31.66
CA ARG A 374 -4.97 15.50 32.22
C ARG A 374 -5.24 14.24 33.06
N MET A 375 -6.26 14.27 33.93
CA MET A 375 -6.60 13.13 34.78
C MET A 375 -7.04 11.90 33.98
N SER A 376 -7.85 12.08 32.95
CA SER A 376 -8.28 10.98 32.07
C SER A 376 -7.10 10.37 31.33
N TYR A 377 -6.18 11.20 30.85
CA TYR A 377 -4.95 10.73 30.20
C TYR A 377 -4.07 9.89 31.15
N GLU A 378 -3.86 10.33 32.40
CA GLU A 378 -3.07 9.55 33.36
C GLU A 378 -3.74 8.21 33.69
N VAL A 379 -5.06 8.16 33.80
CA VAL A 379 -5.82 6.90 34.02
C VAL A 379 -5.63 5.95 32.84
N LEU A 380 -5.81 6.42 31.61
CA LEU A 380 -5.63 5.59 30.40
C LEU A 380 -4.19 5.06 30.28
N LYS A 381 -3.20 5.90 30.62
CA LYS A 381 -1.79 5.50 30.62
C LYS A 381 -1.53 4.40 31.66
N LEU A 382 -2.09 4.51 32.86
CA LEU A 382 -1.99 3.48 33.91
C LEU A 382 -2.68 2.18 33.50
N GLU A 383 -3.87 2.24 32.91
CA GLU A 383 -4.57 1.06 32.39
C GLU A 383 -3.77 0.34 31.31
N ARG A 384 -3.19 1.10 30.37
CA ARG A 384 -2.29 0.58 29.35
C ARG A 384 -1.07 -0.10 29.98
N GLN A 385 -0.41 0.55 30.93
CA GLN A 385 0.76 -0.01 31.61
C GLN A 385 0.43 -1.32 32.36
N ASN A 386 -0.71 -1.37 33.04
CA ASN A 386 -1.18 -2.60 33.71
C ASN A 386 -1.45 -3.73 32.70
N ARG A 387 -2.05 -3.39 31.55
CA ARG A 387 -2.29 -4.34 30.46
C ARG A 387 -0.99 -4.91 29.91
N LEU A 388 -0.01 -4.08 29.59
CA LEU A 388 1.28 -4.52 29.07
C LEU A 388 2.05 -5.36 30.10
N THR A 389 2.02 -4.98 31.38
CA THR A 389 2.58 -5.78 32.49
C THR A 389 1.92 -7.15 32.60
N THR A 390 0.60 -7.24 32.43
CA THR A 390 -0.15 -8.51 32.44
C THR A 390 0.25 -9.43 31.28
N LEU A 391 0.49 -8.85 30.10
CA LEU A 391 0.99 -9.60 28.94
C LEU A 391 2.43 -10.09 29.15
N ALA A 392 3.29 -9.26 29.72
CA ALA A 392 4.66 -9.64 30.08
C ALA A 392 4.68 -10.78 31.11
N GLY A 393 3.83 -10.70 32.13
CA GLY A 393 3.64 -11.76 33.13
C GLY A 393 3.09 -13.08 32.55
N SER A 394 2.52 -13.07 31.35
CA SER A 394 2.08 -14.27 30.63
C SER A 394 3.21 -14.95 29.84
N GLY A 395 4.45 -14.44 29.93
CA GLY A 395 5.64 -15.00 29.29
C GLY A 395 5.96 -14.44 27.90
N ALA A 396 5.20 -13.45 27.42
CA ALA A 396 5.52 -12.74 26.18
C ALA A 396 6.49 -11.59 26.43
N GLN A 397 7.30 -11.30 25.42
CA GLN A 397 8.16 -10.13 25.40
C GLN A 397 7.35 -8.92 24.92
N VAL A 398 7.15 -7.92 25.76
CA VAL A 398 6.28 -6.77 25.45
C VAL A 398 7.12 -5.53 25.24
N ILE A 399 6.89 -4.84 24.12
CA ILE A 399 7.56 -3.60 23.74
C ILE A 399 6.49 -2.51 23.70
N ASP A 400 6.60 -1.52 24.59
CA ASP A 400 5.74 -0.35 24.57
C ASP A 400 6.31 0.70 23.62
N TRP A 401 5.63 0.90 22.50
CA TRP A 401 6.14 1.71 21.39
C TRP A 401 5.47 3.08 21.36
N MET A 402 6.20 4.07 21.84
CA MET A 402 5.75 5.47 21.87
C MET A 402 5.83 6.12 20.47
N PRO A 403 4.94 7.09 20.15
CA PRO A 403 4.89 7.71 18.81
C PRO A 403 6.15 8.44 18.35
N ASP A 404 6.97 8.91 19.28
CA ASP A 404 8.22 9.64 19.07
C ASP A 404 9.45 8.74 19.01
N MET A 405 9.28 7.45 19.27
CA MET A 405 10.35 6.46 19.28
C MET A 405 10.49 5.78 17.92
N ASP A 406 11.70 5.72 17.39
CA ASP A 406 11.99 4.95 16.18
C ASP A 406 11.86 3.45 16.44
N LEU A 407 11.52 2.68 15.40
CA LEU A 407 11.33 1.23 15.52
C LEU A 407 12.58 0.52 16.06
N SER A 408 13.78 0.93 15.61
CA SER A 408 15.04 0.36 16.07
C SER A 408 15.25 0.57 17.57
N GLN A 409 14.89 1.74 18.09
CA GLN A 409 14.96 2.06 19.52
C GLN A 409 13.95 1.24 20.33
N ALA A 410 12.72 1.08 19.82
CA ALA A 410 11.70 0.25 20.46
C ALA A 410 12.16 -1.22 20.57
N LEU A 411 12.72 -1.77 19.49
CA LEU A 411 13.24 -3.14 19.48
C LEU A 411 14.44 -3.34 20.42
N MET A 412 15.21 -2.31 20.77
CA MET A 412 16.30 -2.42 21.74
C MET A 412 15.82 -2.64 23.18
N GLN A 413 14.61 -2.18 23.56
CA GLN A 413 14.09 -2.28 24.94
C GLN A 413 14.01 -3.72 25.45
N VAL A 414 13.89 -4.66 24.51
CA VAL A 414 13.94 -6.10 24.71
C VAL A 414 15.18 -6.57 25.48
N ARG A 415 16.30 -5.83 25.42
CA ARG A 415 17.56 -6.20 26.07
C ARG A 415 17.57 -5.99 27.58
N GLY A 416 16.59 -5.29 28.14
CA GLY A 416 16.70 -4.68 29.46
C GLY A 416 15.93 -5.36 30.58
N TYR A 417 15.89 -6.70 30.68
CA TYR A 417 15.45 -7.40 31.90
C TYR A 417 16.19 -8.73 32.11
#